data_AF-A0A7W0N5D7-F1
#
_entry.id   AF-A0A7W0N5D7-F1
#
_cell.length_a   1.000
_cell.length_b   1.000
_cell.length_c   1.000
_cell.angle_alpha   90.00
_cell.angle_beta   90.00
_cell.angle_gamma   90.00
#
_symmetry.space_group_name_H-M   'P 1'
#
loop_
_entity.id
_entity.type
_entity.pdbx_description
1 polymer ?
#
loop_
_entity_poly.entity_id
_entity_poly.type
_entity_poly.pdbx_seq_one_letter_code
_entity_poly.pdbx_strand_id
1 'polypeptide(L)'
;QLVFSVEGLINEYVEKARVIRGGETLEIDSMTELETLSFEDFSALEAFQTSGGTSTLTETFLGKIKELDYKTIRYAGHCDKFKAMIDLGLFSSEEIVVEDVKVKPRKVLAKLLQRNLPADEPDYVLVRLDFTGTKNGQKKALRYDIVDKFDKQTNLSAMMRTTAFPASIVAQMMAKGDVKMRGATPQEKAIDAKKFVAELARRNVKLKEIWQ
;
A
#
# COMPACT_ATOMS: atom_id res chain seq x y z
N GLN A 1 12.91 8.91 0.56
CA GLN A 1 13.62 7.62 0.61
C GLN A 1 13.07 6.71 -0.47
N LEU A 2 13.94 6.05 -1.24
CA LEU A 2 13.54 4.99 -2.16
C LEU A 2 13.88 3.63 -1.54
N VAL A 3 12.86 2.83 -1.31
CA VAL A 3 12.97 1.53 -0.63
C VAL A 3 12.58 0.35 -1.53
N PHE A 4 12.09 0.63 -2.74
CA PHE A 4 11.79 -0.34 -3.78
C PHE A 4 11.99 0.25 -5.19
N SER A 5 11.70 -0.55 -6.21
CA SER A 5 11.87 -0.18 -7.62
C SER A 5 11.06 1.08 -8.00
N VAL A 6 11.76 2.08 -8.52
CA VAL A 6 11.12 3.30 -9.07
C VAL A 6 10.21 2.98 -10.26
N GLU A 7 10.51 1.94 -11.03
CA GLU A 7 9.60 1.52 -12.11
C GLU A 7 8.28 0.97 -11.56
N GLY A 8 8.34 0.27 -10.43
CA GLY A 8 7.14 -0.17 -9.71
C GLY A 8 6.32 1.02 -9.21
N LEU A 9 6.98 2.00 -8.60
CA LEU A 9 6.34 3.26 -8.17
C LEU A 9 5.66 3.97 -9.35
N ILE A 10 6.33 4.05 -10.50
CA ILE A 10 5.77 4.66 -11.70
C ILE A 10 4.51 3.91 -12.14
N ASN A 11 4.53 2.58 -12.17
CA ASN A 11 3.36 1.76 -12.50
C ASN A 11 2.20 1.99 -11.53
N GLU A 12 2.47 2.01 -10.23
CA GLU A 12 1.47 2.27 -9.18
C GLU A 12 0.73 3.60 -9.36
N TYR A 13 1.38 4.60 -9.99
CA TYR A 13 0.82 5.94 -10.18
C TYR A 13 0.12 6.15 -11.52
N VAL A 14 0.38 5.32 -12.54
CA VAL A 14 -0.22 5.46 -13.88
C VAL A 14 -1.24 4.40 -14.21
N GLU A 15 -1.09 3.19 -13.67
CA GLU A 15 -2.05 2.13 -13.91
C GLU A 15 -3.33 2.38 -13.11
N LYS A 16 -4.44 1.79 -13.57
CA LYS A 16 -5.73 1.94 -12.89
C LYS A 16 -5.78 1.13 -11.60
N ALA A 17 -6.44 1.69 -10.59
CA ALA A 17 -6.75 1.00 -9.35
C ALA A 17 -8.11 0.27 -9.48
N ARG A 18 -8.16 -1.00 -9.05
CA ARG A 18 -9.42 -1.76 -8.95
C ARG A 18 -10.06 -1.50 -7.58
N VAL A 19 -11.32 -1.08 -7.58
CA VAL A 19 -12.10 -0.78 -6.37
C VAL A 19 -13.46 -1.48 -6.41
N ILE A 20 -14.12 -1.59 -5.25
CA ILE A 20 -15.56 -1.85 -5.19
C ILE A 20 -16.26 -0.52 -4.86
N ARG A 21 -17.25 -0.15 -5.67
CA ARG A 21 -18.12 1.02 -5.47
C ARG A 21 -19.56 0.59 -5.68
N GLY A 22 -20.46 0.94 -4.75
CA GLY A 22 -21.86 0.52 -4.85
C GLY A 22 -22.10 -1.00 -4.92
N GLY A 23 -21.11 -1.83 -4.57
CA GLY A 23 -21.16 -3.29 -4.70
C GLY A 23 -20.68 -3.85 -6.05
N GLU A 24 -20.16 -3.00 -6.94
CA GLU A 24 -19.64 -3.40 -8.26
C GLU A 24 -18.12 -3.16 -8.34
N THR A 25 -17.41 -3.96 -9.13
CA THR A 25 -15.97 -3.75 -9.37
C THR A 25 -15.78 -2.70 -10.45
N LEU A 26 -15.00 -1.66 -10.15
CA LEU A 26 -14.64 -0.60 -11.09
C LEU A 26 -13.12 -0.45 -11.19
N GLU A 27 -12.67 0.13 -12.30
CA GLU A 27 -11.31 0.64 -12.45
C GLU A 27 -11.33 2.16 -12.47
N ILE A 28 -10.53 2.77 -11.59
CA ILE A 28 -10.40 4.22 -11.47
C ILE A 28 -8.95 4.65 -11.68
N ASP A 29 -8.75 5.88 -12.10
CA ASP A 29 -7.40 6.40 -12.32
C ASP A 29 -6.67 6.57 -10.98
N SER A 30 -5.39 6.21 -10.96
CA SER A 30 -4.51 6.45 -9.81
C SER A 30 -4.29 7.95 -9.60
N MET A 31 -3.72 8.30 -8.44
CA MET A 31 -3.51 9.69 -8.01
C MET A 31 -4.83 10.49 -7.81
N THR A 32 -5.99 9.84 -7.80
CA THR A 32 -7.30 10.46 -7.56
C THR A 32 -7.80 10.25 -6.12
N GLU A 33 -8.94 10.86 -5.79
CA GLU A 33 -9.59 10.78 -4.48
C GLU A 33 -8.64 11.11 -3.31
N LEU A 34 -7.94 12.24 -3.45
CA LEU A 34 -7.00 12.72 -2.44
C LEU A 34 -7.70 13.00 -1.12
N GLU A 35 -7.17 12.43 -0.06
CA GLU A 35 -7.63 12.61 1.31
C GLU A 35 -6.50 13.13 2.19
N THR A 36 -6.84 13.94 3.18
CA THR A 36 -5.90 14.34 4.23
C THR A 36 -6.07 13.43 5.44
N LEU A 37 -4.97 13.01 6.04
CA LEU A 37 -4.98 12.22 7.26
C LEU A 37 -3.84 12.60 8.19
N SER A 38 -3.97 12.21 9.45
CA SER A 38 -2.96 12.41 10.48
C SER A 38 -2.66 11.11 11.23
N PHE A 39 -1.41 11.02 11.67
CA PHE A 39 -0.91 10.07 12.65
C PHE A 39 -0.19 10.88 13.74
N GLU A 40 -0.22 10.38 14.96
CA GLU A 40 0.53 10.96 16.08
C GLU A 40 2.03 10.98 15.74
N ASP A 41 2.72 12.09 16.03
CA ASP A 41 4.14 12.34 15.72
C ASP A 41 4.51 12.54 14.22
N PHE A 42 3.53 12.60 13.32
CA PHE A 42 3.78 12.89 11.90
C PHE A 42 3.25 14.27 11.50
N SER A 43 3.95 14.91 10.56
CA SER A 43 3.43 16.08 9.84
C SER A 43 2.21 15.71 9.00
N ALA A 44 1.57 16.70 8.36
CA ALA A 44 0.40 16.46 7.53
C ALA A 44 0.67 15.38 6.45
N LEU A 45 -0.23 14.41 6.36
CA LEU A 45 -0.17 13.32 5.40
C LEU A 45 -1.38 13.40 4.46
N GLU A 46 -1.22 12.78 3.31
CA GLU A 46 -2.26 12.61 2.32
C GLU A 46 -2.31 11.16 1.83
N ALA A 47 -3.47 10.72 1.35
CA ALA A 47 -3.67 9.41 0.74
C ALA A 47 -4.45 9.54 -0.56
N PHE A 48 -4.09 8.75 -1.56
CA PHE A 48 -4.73 8.74 -2.87
C PHE A 48 -4.68 7.34 -3.48
N GLN A 49 -5.54 7.10 -4.47
CA GLN A 49 -5.65 5.81 -5.14
C GLN A 49 -4.35 5.44 -5.86
N THR A 50 -3.93 4.19 -5.75
CA THR A 50 -2.78 3.63 -6.47
C THR A 50 -3.09 2.22 -6.93
N SER A 51 -2.54 1.81 -8.06
CA SER A 51 -2.79 0.47 -8.60
C SER A 51 -2.20 -0.64 -7.74
N GLY A 52 -2.66 -1.88 -7.96
CA GLY A 52 -2.08 -3.09 -7.39
C GLY A 52 -2.44 -3.39 -5.93
N GLY A 53 -2.63 -2.39 -5.07
CA GLY A 53 -2.75 -2.59 -3.62
C GLY A 53 -4.00 -3.34 -3.16
N THR A 54 -5.11 -3.29 -3.90
CA THR A 54 -6.29 -4.13 -3.61
C THR A 54 -6.11 -5.59 -4.01
N SER A 55 -5.24 -5.90 -4.96
CA SER A 55 -4.95 -7.27 -5.43
C SER A 55 -6.23 -8.11 -5.63
N THR A 56 -6.36 -9.25 -4.95
CA THR A 56 -7.51 -10.16 -5.00
C THR A 56 -8.69 -9.75 -4.10
N LEU A 57 -8.57 -8.67 -3.32
CA LEU A 57 -9.59 -8.28 -2.35
C LEU A 57 -10.92 -7.91 -3.03
N THR A 58 -10.87 -7.25 -4.19
CA THR A 58 -12.08 -6.89 -4.95
C THR A 58 -12.86 -8.15 -5.35
N GLU A 59 -12.17 -9.20 -5.79
CA GLU A 59 -12.77 -10.49 -6.14
C GLU A 59 -13.27 -11.25 -4.90
N THR A 60 -12.51 -11.23 -3.81
CA THR A 60 -12.88 -11.93 -2.57
C THR A 60 -14.11 -11.33 -1.89
N PHE A 61 -14.26 -10.00 -1.96
CA PHE A 61 -15.30 -9.27 -1.25
C PHE A 61 -16.46 -8.77 -2.14
N LEU A 62 -16.41 -9.01 -3.46
CA LEU A 62 -17.53 -8.71 -4.35
C LEU A 62 -18.83 -9.36 -3.84
N GLY A 63 -19.91 -8.59 -3.82
CA GLY A 63 -21.21 -9.01 -3.30
C GLY A 63 -21.31 -9.12 -1.77
N LYS A 64 -20.23 -8.89 -1.01
CA LYS A 64 -20.21 -8.90 0.46
C LYS A 64 -20.17 -7.50 1.07
N ILE A 65 -19.55 -6.56 0.36
CA ILE A 65 -19.40 -5.16 0.78
C ILE A 65 -19.76 -4.24 -0.38
N LYS A 66 -20.15 -3.00 -0.04
CA LYS A 66 -20.51 -1.98 -1.03
C LYS A 66 -19.30 -1.16 -1.48
N GLU A 67 -18.34 -0.97 -0.60
CA GLU A 67 -17.19 -0.10 -0.80
C GLU A 67 -15.91 -0.83 -0.41
N LEU A 68 -14.89 -0.79 -1.28
CA LEU A 68 -13.53 -1.24 -1.00
C LEU A 68 -12.55 -0.47 -1.87
N ASP A 69 -11.53 0.09 -1.24
CA ASP A 69 -10.39 0.66 -1.95
C ASP A 69 -9.08 0.47 -1.18
N TYR A 70 -8.00 0.93 -1.82
CA TYR A 70 -6.66 0.95 -1.26
C TYR A 70 -6.01 2.26 -1.66
N LYS A 71 -5.48 2.99 -0.68
CA LYS A 71 -4.80 4.26 -0.91
C LYS A 71 -3.40 4.21 -0.35
N THR A 72 -2.49 4.91 -1.03
CA THR A 72 -1.11 5.03 -0.61
C THR A 72 -0.91 6.32 0.16
N ILE A 73 -0.35 6.22 1.37
CA ILE A 73 -0.06 7.37 2.23
C ILE A 73 1.26 8.03 1.79
N ARG A 74 1.27 9.35 1.69
CA ARG A 74 2.45 10.19 1.44
C ARG A 74 2.41 11.44 2.31
N TYR A 75 3.54 12.14 2.39
CA TYR A 75 3.56 13.48 3.00
C TYR A 75 2.80 14.46 2.11
N ALA A 76 2.14 15.44 2.75
CA ALA A 76 1.29 16.40 2.05
C ALA A 76 2.03 17.12 0.89
N GLY A 77 1.33 17.26 -0.23
CA GLY A 77 1.82 17.87 -1.46
C GLY A 77 2.69 16.96 -2.32
N HIS A 78 2.76 15.66 -2.03
CA HIS A 78 3.43 14.68 -2.90
C HIS A 78 2.62 14.42 -4.16
N CYS A 79 1.30 14.21 -4.02
CA CYS A 79 0.35 13.92 -5.07
C CYS A 79 0.41 14.99 -6.16
N ASP A 80 0.32 16.27 -5.78
CA ASP A 80 0.37 17.39 -6.72
C ASP A 80 1.68 17.45 -7.51
N LYS A 81 2.82 17.24 -6.85
CA LYS A 81 4.15 17.23 -7.51
C LYS A 81 4.24 16.10 -8.55
N PHE A 82 3.77 14.91 -8.18
CA PHE A 82 3.81 13.75 -9.06
C PHE A 82 2.79 13.84 -10.20
N LYS A 83 1.59 14.39 -9.94
CA LYS A 83 0.61 14.71 -10.99
C LYS A 83 1.17 15.66 -12.02
N ALA A 84 1.82 16.74 -11.60
CA ALA A 84 2.46 17.67 -12.54
C ALA A 84 3.48 16.96 -13.46
N MET A 85 4.26 16.00 -12.92
CA MET A 85 5.19 15.21 -13.73
C MET A 85 4.48 14.22 -14.67
N ILE A 86 3.37 13.63 -14.23
CA ILE A 86 2.54 12.74 -15.07
C ILE A 86 1.92 13.53 -16.22
N ASP A 87 1.33 14.69 -15.93
CA ASP A 87 0.65 15.55 -16.91
C ASP A 87 1.63 16.10 -17.96
N LEU A 88 2.90 16.30 -17.59
CA LEU A 88 3.99 16.65 -18.52
C LEU A 88 4.51 15.46 -19.35
N GLY A 89 3.97 14.26 -19.15
CA GLY A 89 4.36 13.05 -19.89
C GLY A 89 5.62 12.37 -19.38
N LEU A 90 6.18 12.78 -18.22
CA LEU A 90 7.42 12.18 -17.70
C LEU A 90 7.28 10.72 -17.27
N PHE A 91 6.04 10.26 -17.07
CA PHE A 91 5.72 8.87 -16.75
C PHE A 91 5.41 8.03 -18.01
N SER A 92 5.41 8.63 -19.20
CA SER A 92 5.05 7.93 -20.43
C SER A 92 6.05 6.84 -20.82
N SER A 93 5.52 5.73 -21.31
CA SER A 93 6.28 4.64 -21.93
C SER A 93 6.48 4.83 -23.44
N GLU A 94 5.79 5.80 -24.03
CA GLU A 94 5.89 6.14 -25.45
C GLU A 94 7.25 6.78 -25.74
N GLU A 95 7.88 6.35 -26.83
CA GLU A 95 9.17 6.90 -27.25
C GLU A 95 8.97 8.26 -27.88
N ILE A 96 9.74 9.24 -27.41
CA ILE A 96 9.92 10.53 -28.05
C ILE A 96 11.31 10.61 -28.67
N VAL A 97 11.45 11.46 -29.67
CA VAL A 97 12.76 11.79 -30.26
C VAL A 97 13.19 13.14 -29.72
N VAL A 98 14.35 13.18 -29.06
CA VAL A 98 15.00 14.42 -28.63
C VAL A 98 16.28 14.52 -29.45
N GLU A 99 16.34 15.50 -30.36
CA GLU A 99 17.36 15.57 -31.41
C GLU A 99 17.36 14.29 -32.27
N ASP A 100 18.40 13.46 -32.20
CA ASP A 100 18.53 12.20 -32.94
C ASP A 100 18.43 10.95 -32.04
N VAL A 101 18.02 11.12 -30.77
CA VAL A 101 17.98 10.03 -29.78
C VAL A 101 16.54 9.68 -29.42
N LYS A 102 16.19 8.40 -29.52
CA LYS A 102 14.93 7.86 -28.99
C LYS A 102 15.00 7.71 -27.48
N VAL A 103 14.05 8.29 -26.78
CA VAL A 103 13.99 8.32 -25.32
C VAL A 103 12.60 7.94 -24.85
N LYS A 104 12.52 7.08 -23.83
CA LYS A 104 11.30 6.87 -23.04
C LYS A 104 11.35 7.80 -21.82
N PRO A 105 10.48 8.82 -21.70
CA PRO A 105 10.54 9.80 -20.61
C PRO A 105 10.62 9.13 -19.22
N ARG A 106 9.82 8.08 -18.99
CA ARG A 106 9.83 7.35 -17.72
C ARG A 106 11.18 6.74 -17.33
N LYS A 107 12.01 6.34 -18.32
CA LYS A 107 13.35 5.79 -18.05
C LYS A 107 14.29 6.86 -17.55
N VAL A 108 14.22 8.05 -18.14
CA VAL A 108 14.99 9.22 -17.68
C VAL A 108 14.54 9.63 -16.29
N LEU A 109 13.23 9.78 -16.09
CA LEU A 109 12.67 10.11 -14.77
C LEU A 109 13.09 9.08 -13.72
N ALA A 110 12.94 7.79 -14.00
CA ALA A 110 13.32 6.74 -13.05
C ALA A 110 14.79 6.83 -12.66
N LYS A 111 15.68 7.07 -13.63
CA LYS A 111 17.12 7.26 -13.37
C LYS A 111 17.39 8.51 -12.54
N LEU A 112 16.68 9.61 -12.80
CA LEU A 112 16.82 10.86 -12.04
C LEU A 112 16.32 10.71 -10.60
N LEU A 113 15.18 10.05 -10.38
CA LEU A 113 14.66 9.76 -9.05
C LEU A 113 15.65 8.89 -8.26
N GLN A 114 16.15 7.79 -8.86
CA GLN A 114 17.16 6.93 -8.23
C GLN A 114 18.45 7.67 -7.87
N ARG A 115 18.87 8.60 -8.73
CA ARG A 115 20.10 9.38 -8.50
C ARG A 115 19.95 10.39 -7.37
N ASN A 116 18.78 11.02 -7.26
CA ASN A 116 18.59 12.19 -6.40
C ASN A 116 17.82 11.90 -5.09
N LEU A 117 17.22 10.71 -4.95
CA LEU A 117 16.50 10.31 -3.74
C LEU A 117 17.29 9.23 -2.99
N PRO A 118 17.85 9.53 -1.80
CA PRO A 118 18.63 8.57 -1.02
C PRO A 118 17.78 7.39 -0.51
N ALA A 119 18.43 6.28 -0.17
CA ALA A 119 17.81 5.01 0.20
C ALA A 119 18.21 4.50 1.62
N ASP A 120 19.04 5.25 2.32
CA ASP A 120 19.81 4.81 3.51
C ASP A 120 19.36 5.45 4.83
N GLU A 121 18.33 6.29 4.80
CA GLU A 121 17.79 6.93 6.00
C GLU A 121 16.86 5.99 6.81
N PRO A 122 16.68 6.22 8.13
CA PRO A 122 15.65 5.55 8.90
C PRO A 122 14.26 5.74 8.30
N ASP A 123 13.52 4.65 8.13
CA ASP A 123 12.19 4.63 7.50
C ASP A 123 11.05 4.41 8.51
N TYR A 124 9.84 4.67 8.02
CA TYR A 124 8.58 4.42 8.71
C TYR A 124 7.61 3.70 7.79
N VAL A 125 6.79 2.84 8.36
CA VAL A 125 5.63 2.24 7.67
C VAL A 125 4.38 2.58 8.45
N LEU A 126 3.47 3.26 7.77
CA LEU A 126 2.14 3.61 8.26
C LEU A 126 1.10 2.79 7.51
N VAL A 127 0.23 2.12 8.26
CA VAL A 127 -0.94 1.44 7.70
C VAL A 127 -2.16 1.89 8.49
N ARG A 128 -3.21 2.30 7.78
CA ARG A 128 -4.53 2.55 8.35
C ARG A 128 -5.55 1.67 7.64
N LEU A 129 -6.37 0.99 8.42
CA LEU A 129 -7.54 0.28 7.92
C LEU A 129 -8.77 0.90 8.56
N ASP A 130 -9.67 1.42 7.73
CA ASP A 130 -10.94 1.99 8.16
C ASP A 130 -12.09 1.06 7.73
N PHE A 131 -12.91 0.66 8.69
CA PHE A 131 -14.10 -0.16 8.48
C PHE A 131 -15.32 0.61 8.94
N THR A 132 -16.36 0.62 8.11
CA THR A 132 -17.67 1.16 8.48
C THR A 132 -18.74 0.14 8.16
N GLY A 133 -19.73 0.03 9.04
CA GLY A 133 -20.81 -0.94 8.85
C GLY A 133 -21.90 -0.83 9.90
N THR A 134 -22.82 -1.79 9.88
CA THR A 134 -23.93 -1.86 10.83
C THR A 134 -23.77 -3.11 11.68
N LYS A 135 -23.82 -2.95 13.01
CA LYS A 135 -23.83 -4.04 13.98
C LYS A 135 -24.96 -3.81 14.98
N ASN A 136 -25.81 -4.81 15.18
CA ASN A 136 -26.99 -4.72 16.05
C ASN A 136 -27.88 -3.50 15.74
N GLY A 137 -28.09 -3.22 14.44
CA GLY A 137 -28.91 -2.08 13.98
C GLY A 137 -28.25 -0.70 14.11
N GLN A 138 -27.03 -0.61 14.67
CA GLN A 138 -26.31 0.66 14.84
C GLN A 138 -25.15 0.76 13.85
N LYS A 139 -24.94 1.96 13.29
CA LYS A 139 -23.71 2.28 12.57
C LYS A 139 -22.53 2.21 13.53
N LYS A 140 -21.46 1.57 13.10
CA LYS A 140 -20.19 1.45 13.82
C LYS A 140 -19.04 1.72 12.87
N ALA A 141 -18.00 2.35 13.38
CA ALA A 141 -16.73 2.46 12.68
C ALA A 141 -15.62 1.84 13.53
N LEU A 142 -14.68 1.20 12.84
CA LEU A 142 -13.54 0.53 13.45
C LEU A 142 -12.31 0.89 12.63
N ARG A 143 -11.28 1.36 13.32
CA ARG A 143 -10.00 1.69 12.73
C ARG A 143 -8.90 0.83 13.34
N TYR A 144 -7.98 0.40 12.50
CA TYR A 144 -6.69 -0.14 12.90
C TYR A 144 -5.57 0.71 12.34
N ASP A 145 -4.66 1.14 13.22
CA ASP A 145 -3.42 1.82 12.82
C ASP A 145 -2.21 0.94 13.14
N ILE A 146 -1.26 0.85 12.20
CA ILE A 146 0.08 0.31 12.41
C ILE A 146 1.07 1.44 12.14
N VAL A 147 1.96 1.66 13.10
CA VAL A 147 3.12 2.55 12.96
C VAL A 147 4.36 1.73 13.31
N ASP A 148 5.10 1.29 12.29
CA ASP A 148 6.41 0.66 12.47
C ASP A 148 7.50 1.66 12.06
N LYS A 149 8.65 1.54 12.71
CA LYS A 149 9.81 2.43 12.50
C LYS A 149 11.09 1.62 12.45
N PHE A 150 12.09 2.18 11.80
CA PHE A 150 13.45 1.64 11.80
C PHE A 150 13.88 1.20 13.21
N ASP A 151 14.34 -0.05 13.31
CA ASP A 151 14.78 -0.66 14.56
C ASP A 151 16.31 -0.57 14.68
N LYS A 152 16.78 0.36 15.51
CA LYS A 152 18.21 0.59 15.76
C LYS A 152 18.92 -0.60 16.39
N GLN A 153 18.22 -1.48 17.11
CA GLN A 153 18.85 -2.62 17.78
C GLN A 153 19.18 -3.74 16.80
N THR A 154 18.27 -4.01 15.87
CA THR A 154 18.42 -5.07 14.86
C THR A 154 18.97 -4.55 13.53
N ASN A 155 19.07 -3.23 13.37
CA ASN A 155 19.41 -2.54 12.13
C ASN A 155 18.47 -2.91 10.97
N LEU A 156 17.22 -3.24 11.28
CA LEU A 156 16.18 -3.55 10.30
C LEU A 156 15.31 -2.33 10.06
N SER A 157 15.08 -2.01 8.79
CA SER A 157 14.13 -0.98 8.37
C SER A 157 12.69 -1.40 8.71
N ALA A 158 11.81 -0.42 8.91
CA ALA A 158 10.37 -0.64 9.06
C ALA A 158 9.83 -1.45 7.87
N MET A 159 10.20 -1.08 6.64
CA MET A 159 9.81 -1.81 5.43
C MET A 159 10.29 -3.27 5.47
N MET A 160 11.57 -3.52 5.79
CA MET A 160 12.09 -4.88 5.93
C MET A 160 11.26 -5.71 6.92
N ARG A 161 10.95 -5.14 8.08
CA ARG A 161 10.16 -5.79 9.13
C ARG A 161 8.74 -6.08 8.66
N THR A 162 8.04 -5.07 8.12
CA THR A 162 6.65 -5.21 7.67
C THR A 162 6.48 -6.00 6.38
N THR A 163 7.56 -6.32 5.66
CA THR A 163 7.52 -7.22 4.50
C THR A 163 7.93 -8.65 4.90
N ALA A 164 9.10 -8.81 5.53
CA ALA A 164 9.67 -10.13 5.80
C ALA A 164 8.97 -10.86 6.95
N PHE A 165 8.50 -10.15 7.98
CA PHE A 165 7.82 -10.81 9.10
C PHE A 165 6.49 -11.44 8.68
N PRO A 166 5.55 -10.74 7.99
CA PRO A 166 4.37 -11.39 7.42
C PRO A 166 4.67 -12.65 6.60
N ALA A 167 5.63 -12.57 5.68
CA ALA A 167 6.01 -13.69 4.82
C ALA A 167 6.53 -14.88 5.65
N SER A 168 7.42 -14.62 6.61
CA SER A 168 7.94 -15.64 7.53
C SER A 168 6.83 -16.26 8.39
N ILE A 169 5.90 -15.47 8.92
CA ILE A 169 4.78 -15.95 9.73
C ILE A 169 3.91 -16.89 8.91
N VAL A 170 3.50 -16.49 7.70
CA VAL A 170 2.68 -17.33 6.82
C VAL A 170 3.40 -18.63 6.47
N ALA A 171 4.69 -18.58 6.14
CA ALA A 171 5.48 -19.79 5.88
C ALA A 171 5.53 -20.74 7.08
N GLN A 172 5.69 -20.20 8.30
CA GLN A 172 5.64 -21.00 9.53
C GLN A 172 4.25 -21.59 9.80
N MET A 173 3.18 -20.83 9.56
CA MET A 173 1.80 -21.33 9.68
C MET A 173 1.54 -22.48 8.70
N MET A 174 2.05 -22.38 7.47
CA MET A 174 1.98 -23.47 6.49
C MET A 174 2.74 -24.70 6.97
N ALA A 175 3.98 -24.53 7.46
CA ALA A 175 4.82 -25.63 7.96
C ALA A 175 4.20 -26.34 9.19
N LYS A 176 3.53 -25.59 10.08
CA LYS A 176 2.80 -26.14 11.24
C LYS A 176 1.49 -26.84 10.86
N GLY A 177 1.05 -26.71 9.61
CA GLY A 177 -0.24 -27.22 9.15
C GLY A 177 -1.44 -26.39 9.61
N ASP A 178 -1.24 -25.13 10.01
CA ASP A 178 -2.33 -24.20 10.34
C ASP A 178 -3.10 -23.76 9.09
N VAL A 179 -2.45 -23.74 7.92
CA VAL A 179 -3.07 -23.41 6.63
C VAL A 179 -3.60 -24.68 5.97
N LYS A 180 -4.92 -24.82 5.90
CA LYS A 180 -5.60 -26.03 5.40
C LYS A 180 -5.81 -26.05 3.89
N MET A 181 -6.04 -24.89 3.29
CA MET A 181 -6.25 -24.80 1.84
C MET A 181 -4.95 -25.10 1.07
N ARG A 182 -5.10 -25.69 -0.12
CA ARG A 182 -4.01 -26.14 -0.99
C ARG A 182 -4.11 -25.43 -2.34
N GLY A 183 -2.97 -25.32 -3.04
CA GLY A 183 -2.87 -24.60 -4.32
C GLY A 183 -2.60 -23.10 -4.14
N ALA A 184 -2.79 -22.33 -5.21
CA ALA A 184 -2.66 -20.87 -5.17
C ALA A 184 -3.94 -20.27 -4.58
N THR A 185 -3.88 -19.83 -3.33
CA THR A 185 -5.05 -19.31 -2.60
C THR A 185 -4.78 -17.92 -2.01
N PRO A 186 -5.73 -16.98 -2.10
CA PRO A 186 -5.59 -15.66 -1.49
C PRO A 186 -5.44 -15.73 0.03
N GLN A 187 -4.53 -14.92 0.60
CA GLN A 187 -4.22 -14.93 2.02
C GLN A 187 -5.43 -14.58 2.90
N GLU A 188 -6.31 -13.69 2.43
CA GLU A 188 -7.51 -13.27 3.14
C GLU A 188 -8.55 -14.39 3.29
N LYS A 189 -8.40 -15.50 2.53
CA LYS A 189 -9.20 -16.72 2.68
C LYS A 189 -8.44 -17.80 3.46
N ALA A 190 -7.12 -17.90 3.25
CA ALA A 190 -6.31 -19.04 3.70
C ALA A 190 -5.71 -18.90 5.10
N ILE A 191 -5.47 -17.67 5.55
CA ILE A 191 -4.72 -17.40 6.77
C ILE A 191 -5.66 -17.03 7.90
N ASP A 192 -5.52 -17.69 9.06
CA ASP A 192 -6.20 -17.29 10.28
C ASP A 192 -5.68 -15.92 10.75
N ALA A 193 -6.50 -14.89 10.58
CA ALA A 193 -6.15 -13.51 10.88
C ALA A 193 -5.78 -13.30 12.36
N LYS A 194 -6.44 -14.00 13.30
CA LYS A 194 -6.18 -13.84 14.74
C LYS A 194 -4.81 -14.39 15.09
N LYS A 195 -4.48 -15.59 14.61
CA LYS A 195 -3.15 -16.20 14.80
C LYS A 195 -2.06 -15.34 14.16
N PHE A 196 -2.30 -14.86 12.93
CA PHE A 196 -1.36 -14.03 12.20
C PHE A 196 -1.06 -12.71 12.94
N VAL A 197 -2.10 -11.98 13.38
CA VAL A 197 -1.93 -10.73 14.14
C VAL A 197 -1.24 -10.97 15.48
N ALA A 198 -1.51 -12.09 16.17
CA ALA A 198 -0.79 -12.45 17.38
C ALA A 198 0.71 -12.66 17.12
N GLU A 199 1.09 -13.30 16.01
CA GLU A 199 2.48 -13.50 15.62
C GLU A 199 3.19 -12.19 15.19
N LEU A 200 2.46 -11.23 14.61
CA LEU A 200 2.98 -9.88 14.36
C LEU A 200 3.29 -9.15 15.67
N ALA A 201 2.35 -9.21 16.63
CA ALA A 201 2.54 -8.59 17.94
C ALA A 201 3.75 -9.17 18.69
N ARG A 202 4.00 -10.49 18.58
CA ARG A 202 5.22 -11.14 19.12
C ARG A 202 6.52 -10.61 18.52
N ARG A 203 6.48 -10.01 17.32
CA ARG A 203 7.61 -9.39 16.62
C ARG A 203 7.61 -7.85 16.77
N ASN A 204 6.82 -7.33 17.71
CA ASN A 204 6.64 -5.92 17.99
C ASN A 204 6.04 -5.09 16.84
N VAL A 205 5.35 -5.73 15.89
CA VAL A 205 4.50 -5.02 14.92
C VAL A 205 3.08 -5.00 15.48
N LYS A 206 2.65 -3.84 16.01
CA LYS A 206 1.41 -3.71 16.80
C LYS A 206 0.32 -3.02 15.99
N LEU A 207 -0.88 -3.57 16.07
CA LEU A 207 -2.11 -2.96 15.55
C LEU A 207 -2.81 -2.24 16.70
N LYS A 208 -3.04 -0.93 16.55
CA LYS A 208 -3.82 -0.10 17.48
C LYS A 208 -5.28 -0.11 17.03
N GLU A 209 -6.14 -0.74 17.81
CA GLU A 209 -7.59 -0.79 17.58
C GLU A 209 -8.29 0.45 18.13
N ILE A 210 -9.16 1.08 17.33
CA ILE A 210 -9.89 2.30 17.68
C ILE A 210 -11.35 2.14 17.24
N TRP A 211 -12.28 2.14 18.19
CA TRP A 211 -13.72 2.16 17.91
C TRP A 211 -14.24 3.59 17.86
N GLN A 212 -15.06 3.87 16.85
CA GLN A 212 -15.73 5.15 16.61
C GLN A 212 -17.26 4.98 16.58
#